data_AF-A0A7X6P1G7-F1
#
_entry.id   AF-A0A7X6P1G7-F1
#
_cell.length_a   1.000
_cell.length_b   1.000
_cell.length_c   1.000
_cell.angle_alpha   90.00
_cell.angle_beta   90.00
_cell.angle_gamma   90.00
#
_symmetry.space_group_name_H-M   'P 1'
#
loop_
_entity.id
_entity.type
_entity.pdbx_description
1 polymer ?
#
loop_
_entity_poly.entity_id
_entity_poly.type
_entity_poly.pdbx_seq_one_letter_code
_entity_poly.pdbx_strand_id
1 'polypeptide(L)'
;ENAAADVEALARITSLVGEEEDLGAIARRILRSKMPKFFRFASYQNLDGRVDVASLRTSEDEHPGASPKQTARALLRLADTDIDSVTDAEFESRTAELEAVSSDLSREMSAYWSTNPELRIKVEIEPETVSLPNGQSSVVRYLNFRVEDRKHDFTNNFSLRSSGYQWFFSFLAAFSEFEDLDDVVILLDEPALTLHAKAQRDFLRFINERLAPVGQVLYTTHSPFMVEQIERVRVVEDRGDDVGSVTSSDALEVGEDSAFPLQAALGYDLSQNLFIGERNLLVEGPSDLAYLDVISRHLRDLGREGVDERWRILPAGGASNVPAFVSLLGQKVSVTVLLDSGTEGGGKVEAAIKANKIAGKRVVFVGSVLDQKHSDIEDLFTAGDYLGLYNEAFGKKHKVGDLPDHPDRLLLRLEALDGKVDHWRPAEILLRDPSKVGKLSQTTLANFEALARHINATHI
;
A
#
# COMPACT_ATOMS: atom_id res chain seq x y z
N GLU A 1 25.28 0.53 -52.00
CA GLU A 1 24.78 1.50 -50.99
C GLU A 1 25.28 1.22 -49.58
N ASN A 2 25.26 -0.01 -49.06
CA ASN A 2 25.76 -0.31 -47.70
C ASN A 2 27.25 0.00 -47.45
N ALA A 3 28.13 -0.18 -48.44
CA ALA A 3 29.56 0.09 -48.25
C ALA A 3 29.90 1.56 -47.98
N ALA A 4 29.08 2.51 -48.44
CA ALA A 4 29.30 3.93 -48.17
C ALA A 4 28.84 4.32 -46.75
N ALA A 5 27.73 3.73 -46.28
CA ALA A 5 27.22 3.91 -44.93
C ALA A 5 28.15 3.30 -43.88
N ASP A 6 28.74 2.14 -44.17
CA ASP A 6 29.70 1.48 -43.28
C ASP A 6 31.00 2.31 -43.13
N VAL A 7 31.47 2.94 -44.21
CA VAL A 7 32.65 3.82 -44.19
C VAL A 7 32.37 5.11 -43.41
N GLU A 8 31.17 5.69 -43.55
CA GLU A 8 30.78 6.88 -42.78
C GLU A 8 30.64 6.56 -41.29
N ALA A 9 30.06 5.40 -40.96
CA ALA A 9 29.95 4.91 -39.58
C ALA A 9 31.35 4.67 -38.96
N LEU A 10 32.26 4.03 -39.70
CA LEU A 10 33.63 3.82 -39.24
C LEU A 10 34.36 5.13 -39.00
N ALA A 11 34.25 6.10 -39.93
CA ALA A 11 34.89 7.40 -39.79
C ALA A 11 34.38 8.18 -38.56
N ARG A 12 33.08 8.10 -38.27
CA ARG A 12 32.50 8.67 -37.05
C ARG A 12 33.05 7.99 -35.79
N ILE A 13 33.10 6.65 -35.78
CA ILE A 13 33.66 5.88 -34.67
C ILE A 13 35.14 6.27 -34.45
N THR A 14 35.97 6.28 -35.49
CA THR A 14 37.38 6.66 -35.42
C THR A 14 37.56 8.10 -34.93
N SER A 15 36.70 9.04 -35.34
CA SER A 15 36.76 10.44 -34.87
C SER A 15 36.41 10.59 -33.39
N LEU A 16 35.55 9.72 -32.85
CA LEU A 16 35.14 9.71 -31.43
C LEU A 16 36.16 8.98 -30.54
N VAL A 17 36.94 8.07 -31.12
CA VAL A 17 37.86 7.15 -30.44
C VAL A 17 39.30 7.70 -30.38
N GLY A 18 39.73 8.47 -31.38
CA GLY A 18 41.12 8.93 -31.49
C GLY A 18 42.09 7.80 -31.85
N GLU A 19 43.39 7.96 -31.55
CA GLU A 19 44.44 6.93 -31.72
C GLU A 19 44.49 5.91 -30.56
N GLU A 20 43.53 5.93 -29.63
CA GLU A 20 43.50 4.97 -28.52
C GLU A 20 43.00 3.59 -28.98
N GLU A 21 43.85 2.56 -28.86
CA GLU A 21 43.63 1.21 -29.42
C GLU A 21 42.52 0.37 -28.74
N ASP A 22 42.02 0.76 -27.55
CA ASP A 22 41.01 -0.03 -26.82
C ASP A 22 39.62 0.63 -26.81
N LEU A 23 38.83 0.31 -27.84
CA LEU A 23 37.40 0.65 -27.93
C LEU A 23 36.60 0.25 -26.67
N GLY A 24 36.97 -0.85 -26.02
CA GLY A 24 36.35 -1.31 -24.79
C GLY A 24 36.62 -0.37 -23.61
N ALA A 25 37.82 0.20 -23.51
CA ALA A 25 38.13 1.20 -22.49
C ALA A 25 37.33 2.49 -22.68
N ILE A 26 37.17 2.94 -23.93
CA ILE A 26 36.36 4.12 -24.27
C ILE A 26 34.89 3.87 -23.96
N ALA A 27 34.34 2.73 -24.40
CA ALA A 27 32.96 2.35 -24.09
C ALA A 27 32.72 2.27 -22.58
N ARG A 28 33.63 1.65 -21.81
CA ARG A 28 33.55 1.61 -20.34
C ARG A 28 33.60 3.00 -19.71
N ARG A 29 34.45 3.90 -20.21
CA ARG A 29 34.54 5.29 -19.72
C ARG A 29 33.23 6.05 -19.95
N ILE A 30 32.69 5.97 -21.17
CA ILE A 30 31.42 6.61 -21.53
C ILE A 30 30.27 6.03 -20.70
N LEU A 31 30.17 4.69 -20.61
CA LEU A 31 29.13 4.03 -19.83
C LEU A 31 29.24 4.39 -18.35
N ARG A 32 30.43 4.33 -17.74
CA ARG A 32 30.64 4.72 -16.34
C ARG A 32 30.25 6.17 -16.06
N SER A 33 30.49 7.09 -16.99
CA SER A 33 30.08 8.50 -16.84
C SER A 33 28.57 8.72 -16.92
N LYS A 34 27.83 7.76 -17.50
CA LYS A 34 26.37 7.80 -17.66
C LYS A 34 25.64 6.81 -16.74
N MET A 35 26.37 6.03 -15.94
CA MET A 35 25.76 5.11 -14.99
C MET A 35 25.16 5.92 -13.84
N PRO A 36 23.95 5.58 -13.39
CA PRO A 36 23.39 6.21 -12.21
C PRO A 36 24.26 5.87 -10.99
N LYS A 37 24.20 6.75 -9.99
CA LYS A 37 24.82 6.48 -8.70
C LYS A 37 23.93 5.49 -7.95
N PHE A 38 24.51 4.46 -7.36
CA PHE A 38 23.74 3.50 -6.58
C PHE A 38 23.97 3.75 -5.10
N PHE A 39 22.88 3.90 -4.35
CA PHE A 39 22.90 3.97 -2.91
C PHE A 39 22.35 2.68 -2.34
N ARG A 40 23.20 1.85 -1.73
CA ARG A 40 22.79 0.57 -1.13
C ARG A 40 22.63 0.70 0.39
N PHE A 41 21.47 0.33 0.89
CA PHE A 41 21.14 0.23 2.30
C PHE A 41 20.87 -1.24 2.66
N ALA A 42 21.87 -1.92 3.24
CA ALA A 42 21.72 -3.33 3.65
C ALA A 42 21.97 -3.57 5.14
N SER A 43 22.88 -2.80 5.75
CA SER A 43 23.26 -2.99 7.15
C SER A 43 23.87 -1.70 7.69
N TYR A 44 23.04 -0.72 8.04
CA TYR A 44 23.57 0.50 8.65
C TYR A 44 23.89 0.31 10.12
N GLN A 45 24.92 1.02 10.56
CA GLN A 45 25.23 1.18 11.97
C GLN A 45 24.18 2.08 12.61
N ASN A 46 23.60 1.62 13.72
CA ASN A 46 22.69 2.46 14.51
C ASN A 46 23.46 3.68 15.03
N LEU A 47 22.77 4.81 15.13
CA LEU A 47 23.29 5.96 15.84
C LEU A 47 23.62 5.59 17.29
N ASP A 48 24.84 5.89 17.72
CA ASP A 48 25.20 5.83 19.13
C ASP A 48 24.50 6.97 19.87
N GLY A 49 23.78 6.66 20.94
CA GLY A 49 23.08 7.67 21.73
C GLY A 49 24.02 8.63 22.47
N ARG A 50 25.33 8.41 22.41
CA ARG A 50 26.38 9.24 23.01
C ARG A 50 27.61 9.24 22.11
N VAL A 51 27.97 10.40 21.57
CA VAL A 51 29.07 10.53 20.60
C VAL A 51 30.07 11.58 21.05
N ASP A 52 31.37 11.26 21.00
CA ASP A 52 32.43 12.22 21.29
C ASP A 52 32.47 13.30 20.19
N VAL A 53 32.25 14.55 20.58
CA VAL A 53 32.25 15.72 19.68
C VAL A 53 33.57 15.85 18.93
N ALA A 54 34.70 15.59 19.58
CA ALA A 54 36.01 15.71 18.94
C ALA A 54 36.15 14.73 17.77
N SER A 55 35.54 13.54 17.90
CA SER A 55 35.52 12.52 16.86
C SER A 55 34.63 12.85 15.67
N LEU A 56 33.70 13.81 15.81
CA LEU A 56 32.83 14.25 14.73
C LEU A 56 33.51 15.29 13.82
N ARG A 57 34.55 15.98 14.31
CA ARG A 57 35.32 16.97 13.54
C ARG A 57 36.19 16.34 12.45
N THR A 58 36.33 15.01 12.44
CA THR A 58 37.05 14.29 11.40
C THR A 58 36.10 13.75 10.33
N SER A 59 36.48 13.93 9.07
CA SER A 59 35.79 13.40 7.89
C SER A 59 36.27 12.00 7.51
N GLU A 60 36.65 11.17 8.48
CA GLU A 60 36.94 9.77 8.21
C GLU A 60 35.60 9.03 7.94
N ASP A 61 35.60 8.20 6.90
CA ASP A 61 34.47 7.38 6.47
C ASP A 61 33.16 8.17 6.23
N GLU A 62 33.18 9.08 5.23
CA GLU A 62 32.03 9.93 4.88
C GLU A 62 31.00 9.30 3.95
N HIS A 63 31.20 8.05 3.50
CA HIS A 63 30.12 7.42 2.76
C HIS A 63 28.94 7.20 3.72
N PRO A 64 27.70 7.47 3.29
CA PRO A 64 26.59 7.35 4.23
C PRO A 64 26.50 5.95 4.83
N GLY A 65 26.30 5.91 6.15
CA GLY A 65 26.22 4.69 6.94
C GLY A 65 27.50 3.98 7.22
N ALA A 66 28.63 4.57 6.83
CA ALA A 66 29.92 3.98 7.12
C ALA A 66 30.13 3.76 8.61
N SER A 67 29.64 4.69 9.44
CA SER A 67 29.85 4.68 10.87
C SER A 67 28.73 5.42 11.63
N PRO A 68 28.54 5.11 12.94
CA PRO A 68 27.67 5.90 13.81
C PRO A 68 28.02 7.40 13.83
N LYS A 69 29.31 7.73 13.66
CA LYS A 69 29.81 9.11 13.59
C LYS A 69 29.29 9.84 12.35
N GLN A 70 29.28 9.17 11.19
CA GLN A 70 28.71 9.73 9.97
C GLN A 70 27.21 9.97 10.14
N THR A 71 26.47 9.01 10.72
CA THR A 71 25.04 9.19 11.02
C THR A 71 24.79 10.39 11.95
N ALA A 72 25.63 10.58 12.97
CA ALA A 72 25.54 11.74 13.86
C ALA A 72 25.80 13.07 13.13
N ARG A 73 26.78 13.12 12.21
CA ARG A 73 27.00 14.31 11.36
C ARG A 73 25.82 14.58 10.45
N ALA A 74 25.25 13.55 9.84
CA ALA A 74 24.09 13.67 8.98
C ALA A 74 22.87 14.22 9.72
N LEU A 75 22.66 13.83 10.99
CA LEU A 75 21.60 14.40 11.83
C LEU A 75 21.78 15.90 12.10
N LEU A 76 23.02 16.34 12.33
CA LEU A 76 23.30 17.76 12.52
C LEU A 76 23.01 18.54 11.23
N ARG A 77 23.42 18.01 10.07
CA ARG A 77 23.12 18.63 8.77
C ARG A 77 21.62 18.62 8.43
N LEU A 78 20.91 17.54 8.75
CA LEU A 78 19.45 17.45 8.61
C LEU A 78 18.74 18.55 9.42
N ALA A 79 19.30 18.94 10.56
CA ALA A 79 18.81 20.03 11.37
C ALA A 79 19.40 21.41 10.99
N ASP A 80 20.00 21.52 9.79
CA ASP A 80 20.64 22.74 9.27
C ASP A 80 21.68 23.35 10.23
N THR A 81 22.41 22.48 10.96
CA THR A 81 23.44 22.91 11.92
C THR A 81 24.80 22.24 11.65
N ASP A 82 25.84 22.79 12.29
CA ASP A 82 27.17 22.22 12.30
C ASP A 82 27.70 21.96 13.73
N ILE A 83 28.82 21.24 13.80
CA ILE A 83 29.44 20.85 15.07
C ILE A 83 29.92 22.07 15.86
N ASP A 84 30.33 23.14 15.18
CA ASP A 84 30.88 24.33 15.83
C ASP A 84 29.76 25.13 16.52
N SER A 85 28.61 25.24 15.88
CA SER A 85 27.40 25.91 16.37
C SER A 85 26.86 25.22 17.62
N VAL A 86 26.74 23.88 17.59
CA VAL A 86 26.33 23.12 18.78
C VAL A 86 27.41 23.08 19.87
N THR A 87 28.65 23.52 19.60
CA THR A 87 29.74 23.52 20.60
C THR A 87 30.22 24.89 21.01
N ASP A 88 29.44 25.93 20.71
CA ASP A 88 29.71 27.32 21.08
C ASP A 88 30.11 27.44 22.56
N ALA A 89 31.08 28.31 22.82
CA ALA A 89 31.53 28.63 24.16
C ALA A 89 30.46 29.39 24.96
N GLU A 90 29.66 30.21 24.27
CA GLU A 90 28.55 30.97 24.84
C GLU A 90 27.38 30.03 25.15
N PHE A 91 26.87 30.09 26.38
CA PHE A 91 25.92 29.10 26.89
C PHE A 91 24.55 29.24 26.23
N GLU A 92 24.06 30.48 26.05
CA GLU A 92 22.74 30.74 25.50
C GLU A 92 22.70 30.39 24.00
N SER A 93 23.70 30.82 23.23
CA SER A 93 23.91 30.46 21.82
C SER A 93 23.89 28.95 21.63
N ARG A 94 24.72 28.22 22.37
CA ARG A 94 24.77 26.76 22.30
C ARG A 94 23.45 26.09 22.66
N THR A 95 22.78 26.60 23.69
CA THR A 95 21.52 26.01 24.17
C THR A 95 20.41 26.23 23.15
N ALA A 96 20.31 27.44 22.59
CA ALA A 96 19.37 27.76 21.52
C ALA A 96 19.58 26.86 20.30
N GLU A 97 20.84 26.61 19.92
CA GLU A 97 21.17 25.72 18.81
C GLU A 97 20.75 24.27 19.08
N LEU A 98 21.08 23.73 20.27
CA LEU A 98 20.67 22.37 20.65
C LEU A 98 19.14 22.22 20.74
N GLU A 99 18.42 23.26 21.18
CA GLU A 99 16.96 23.28 21.19
C GLU A 99 16.38 23.33 19.78
N ALA A 100 16.95 24.12 18.87
CA ALA A 100 16.56 24.17 17.47
C ALA A 100 16.74 22.78 16.81
N VAL A 101 17.90 22.17 16.97
CA VAL A 101 18.20 20.83 16.48
C VAL A 101 17.24 19.79 17.03
N SER A 102 16.99 19.83 18.34
CA SER A 102 16.03 18.92 19.00
C SER A 102 14.62 19.07 18.43
N SER A 103 14.19 20.31 18.17
CA SER A 103 12.89 20.64 17.60
C SER A 103 12.75 20.12 16.17
N ASP A 104 13.76 20.34 15.33
CA ASP A 104 13.71 19.96 13.93
C ASP A 104 13.79 18.44 13.75
N LEU A 105 14.71 17.77 14.44
CA LEU A 105 14.76 16.30 14.43
C LEU A 105 13.47 15.67 14.97
N SER A 106 12.84 16.28 15.98
CA SER A 106 11.53 15.82 16.48
C SER A 106 10.44 15.96 15.43
N ARG A 107 10.45 17.06 14.67
CA ARG A 107 9.47 17.34 13.60
C ARG A 107 9.61 16.33 12.47
N GLU A 108 10.84 16.16 11.98
CA GLU A 108 11.20 15.20 10.94
C GLU A 108 10.77 13.78 11.33
N MET A 109 11.07 13.36 12.56
CA MET A 109 10.65 12.06 13.07
C MET A 109 9.12 11.95 13.15
N SER A 110 8.43 12.97 13.68
CA SER A 110 6.97 12.92 13.86
C SER A 110 6.17 12.87 12.56
N ALA A 111 6.72 13.42 11.46
CA ALA A 111 6.08 13.41 10.15
C ALA A 111 5.90 11.99 9.62
N TYR A 112 6.90 11.13 9.85
CA TYR A 112 6.91 9.78 9.30
C TYR A 112 6.71 8.68 10.34
N TRP A 113 6.91 8.94 11.63
CA TRP A 113 6.73 7.96 12.69
C TRP A 113 5.44 8.19 13.49
N SER A 114 4.36 7.49 13.10
CA SER A 114 3.05 7.63 13.75
C SER A 114 2.88 6.75 15.00
N THR A 115 3.91 5.98 15.36
CA THR A 115 3.89 5.06 16.50
C THR A 115 4.40 5.77 17.76
N ASN A 116 3.51 6.16 18.68
CA ASN A 116 3.83 7.02 19.84
C ASN A 116 4.21 8.45 19.41
N PRO A 117 3.23 9.27 18.98
CA PRO A 117 3.45 10.65 18.52
C PRO A 117 3.97 11.59 19.62
N GLU A 118 3.94 11.15 20.88
CA GLU A 118 4.41 11.93 22.04
C GLU A 118 5.93 11.85 22.26
N LEU A 119 6.66 11.11 21.42
CA LEU A 119 8.11 11.02 21.49
C LEU A 119 8.75 12.26 20.87
N ARG A 120 9.75 12.83 21.56
CA ARG A 120 10.58 13.92 21.05
C ARG A 120 12.06 13.57 21.18
N ILE A 121 12.83 13.99 20.20
CA ILE A 121 14.29 13.92 20.25
C ILE A 121 14.80 15.10 21.08
N LYS A 122 15.73 14.82 21.98
CA LYS A 122 16.49 15.82 22.73
C LYS A 122 17.97 15.61 22.49
N VAL A 123 18.64 16.65 22.01
CA VAL A 123 20.08 16.67 21.81
C VAL A 123 20.69 17.53 22.90
N GLU A 124 21.63 16.96 23.65
CA GLU A 124 22.27 17.63 24.79
C GLU A 124 23.78 17.46 24.69
N ILE A 125 24.54 18.41 25.25
CA ILE A 125 25.98 18.25 25.42
C ILE A 125 26.32 17.97 26.87
N GLU A 126 26.99 16.84 27.08
CA GLU A 126 27.49 16.40 28.38
C GLU A 126 29.01 16.60 28.46
N PRO A 127 29.51 17.41 29.41
CA PRO A 127 30.93 17.46 29.72
C PRO A 127 31.32 16.31 30.65
N GLU A 128 32.35 15.55 30.30
CA GLU A 128 32.97 14.53 31.14
C GLU A 128 34.41 14.91 31.44
N THR A 129 34.81 14.87 32.71
CA THR A 129 36.20 15.09 33.11
C THR A 129 36.95 13.77 33.11
N VAL A 130 37.90 13.62 32.18
CA VAL A 130 38.71 12.41 32.03
C VAL A 130 40.10 12.66 32.62
N SER A 131 40.53 11.77 33.51
CA SER A 131 41.88 11.80 34.09
C SER A 131 42.88 11.16 33.13
N LEU A 132 43.88 11.94 32.74
CA LEU A 132 44.98 11.50 31.90
C LEU A 132 46.04 10.75 32.72
N PRO A 133 46.79 9.81 32.12
CA PRO A 133 47.82 9.02 32.83
C PRO A 133 48.93 9.84 33.49
N ASN A 134 49.12 11.09 33.06
CA ASN A 134 50.10 12.04 33.60
C ASN A 134 49.58 12.82 34.83
N GLY A 135 48.40 12.49 35.36
CA GLY A 135 47.79 13.16 36.51
C GLY A 135 47.08 14.48 36.18
N GLN A 136 47.01 14.87 34.91
CA GLN A 136 46.20 16.00 34.45
C GLN A 136 44.75 15.55 34.17
N SER A 137 43.82 16.49 34.17
CA SER A 137 42.43 16.24 33.76
C SER A 137 42.11 17.00 32.48
N SER A 138 41.37 16.36 31.57
CA SER A 138 40.85 16.99 30.36
C SER A 138 39.33 16.91 30.35
N VAL A 139 38.65 17.92 29.81
CA VAL A 139 37.20 17.90 29.64
C VAL A 139 36.89 17.42 28.22
N VAL A 140 36.22 16.28 28.10
CA VAL A 140 35.69 15.75 26.85
C VAL A 140 34.21 16.11 26.78
N ARG A 141 33.72 16.47 25.59
CA ARG A 141 32.30 16.80 25.38
C ARG A 141 31.64 15.70 24.56
N TYR A 142 30.52 15.20 25.04
CA TYR A 142 29.71 14.21 24.36
C TYR A 142 28.39 14.81 23.90
N LEU A 143 28.09 14.63 22.62
CA LEU A 143 26.76 14.88 22.07
C LEU A 143 25.87 13.68 22.44
N ASN A 144 24.85 13.92 23.25
CA ASN A 144 23.91 12.91 23.70
C ASN A 144 22.60 13.05 22.95
N PHE A 145 22.22 11.98 22.24
CA PHE A 145 20.89 11.85 21.66
C PHE A 145 20.00 11.13 22.67
N ARG A 146 18.93 11.82 23.07
CA ARG A 146 17.95 11.36 24.05
C ARG A 146 16.56 11.39 23.43
N VAL A 147 15.65 10.63 24.03
CA VAL A 147 14.25 10.59 23.62
C VAL A 147 13.40 10.89 24.83
N GLU A 148 12.71 12.03 24.79
CA GLU A 148 11.67 12.42 25.74
C GLU A 148 10.36 11.73 25.37
N ASP A 149 9.76 11.05 26.35
CA ASP A 149 8.41 10.50 26.24
C ASP A 149 7.46 11.39 27.04
N ARG A 150 6.69 12.22 26.34
CA ARG A 150 5.74 13.17 26.95
C ARG A 150 4.49 12.50 27.51
N LYS A 151 4.26 11.22 27.19
CA LYS A 151 3.14 10.47 27.75
C LYS A 151 3.43 9.97 29.16
N HIS A 152 4.69 9.63 29.42
CA HIS A 152 5.15 9.08 30.71
C HIS A 152 6.09 10.03 31.46
N ASP A 153 6.25 11.26 30.97
CA ASP A 153 7.08 12.33 31.55
C ASP A 153 8.51 11.88 31.90
N PHE A 154 9.15 11.15 30.99
CA PHE A 154 10.50 10.63 31.20
C PHE A 154 11.38 10.72 29.95
N THR A 155 12.66 11.06 30.15
CA THR A 155 13.66 11.16 29.07
C THR A 155 14.76 10.13 29.26
N ASN A 156 14.98 9.28 28.25
CA ASN A 156 16.01 8.26 28.27
C ASN A 156 17.03 8.42 27.13
N ASN A 157 18.17 7.75 27.24
CA ASN A 157 19.14 7.68 26.15
C ASN A 157 18.51 7.00 24.90
N PHE A 158 18.81 7.51 23.71
CA PHE A 158 18.32 6.98 22.44
C PHE A 158 18.62 5.48 22.26
N SER A 159 19.81 5.03 22.68
CA SER A 159 20.23 3.62 22.59
C SER A 159 19.40 2.67 23.46
N LEU A 160 18.55 3.18 24.36
CA LEU A 160 17.62 2.39 25.17
C LEU A 160 16.21 2.29 24.56
N ARG A 161 15.99 2.85 23.37
CA ARG A 161 14.73 2.71 22.63
C ARG A 161 14.68 1.41 21.84
N SER A 162 13.50 1.08 21.29
CA SER A 162 13.36 -0.13 20.48
C SER A 162 14.31 -0.10 19.29
N SER A 163 14.84 -1.27 18.91
CA SER A 163 15.72 -1.42 17.75
C SER A 163 15.08 -0.83 16.49
N GLY A 164 13.76 -0.95 16.34
CA GLY A 164 13.03 -0.34 15.23
C GLY A 164 13.04 1.18 15.23
N TYR A 165 12.83 1.82 16.38
CA TYR A 165 12.92 3.29 16.47
C TYR A 165 14.34 3.78 16.16
N GLN A 166 15.34 3.08 16.69
CA GLN A 166 16.75 3.40 16.44
C GLN A 166 17.09 3.27 14.96
N TRP A 167 16.62 2.20 14.32
CA TRP A 167 16.82 1.93 12.91
C TRP A 167 16.18 3.01 12.03
N PHE A 168 14.91 3.34 12.28
CA PHE A 168 14.18 4.32 11.46
C PHE A 168 14.80 5.71 11.55
N PHE A 169 15.17 6.14 12.75
CA PHE A 169 15.82 7.43 12.94
C PHE A 169 17.22 7.49 12.31
N SER A 170 17.98 6.39 12.42
CA SER A 170 19.29 6.28 11.75
C SER A 170 19.13 6.29 10.22
N PHE A 171 18.06 5.69 9.69
CA PHE A 171 17.74 5.73 8.25
C PHE A 171 17.42 7.15 7.77
N LEU A 172 16.57 7.85 8.51
CA LEU A 172 16.17 9.23 8.19
C LEU A 172 17.39 10.15 8.10
N ALA A 173 18.29 10.06 9.08
CA ALA A 173 19.57 10.77 9.07
C ALA A 173 20.40 10.45 7.82
N ALA A 174 20.60 9.16 7.55
CA ALA A 174 21.41 8.71 6.44
C ALA A 174 20.88 9.18 5.08
N PHE A 175 19.56 9.15 4.91
CA PHE A 175 18.91 9.53 3.67
C PHE A 175 19.06 11.03 3.36
N SER A 176 19.04 11.88 4.39
CA SER A 176 19.14 13.34 4.22
C SER A 176 20.39 13.79 3.44
N GLU A 177 21.49 13.02 3.53
CA GLU A 177 22.73 13.28 2.80
C GLU A 177 22.61 13.13 1.27
N PHE A 178 21.51 12.54 0.80
CA PHE A 178 21.29 12.24 -0.61
C PHE A 178 20.12 12.99 -1.23
N GLU A 179 19.37 13.77 -0.44
CA GLU A 179 18.23 14.52 -0.94
C GLU A 179 18.62 15.51 -2.04
N ASP A 180 19.87 16.01 -1.98
CA ASP A 180 20.42 16.96 -2.94
C ASP A 180 21.16 16.28 -4.12
N LEU A 181 21.19 14.95 -4.20
CA LEU A 181 21.86 14.24 -5.29
C LEU A 181 20.91 13.93 -6.45
N ASP A 182 21.29 14.39 -7.65
CA ASP A 182 20.66 13.98 -8.90
C ASP A 182 21.09 12.55 -9.32
N ASP A 183 20.19 11.85 -10.04
CA ASP A 183 20.42 10.56 -10.71
C ASP A 183 20.89 9.41 -9.78
N VAL A 184 20.24 9.29 -8.62
CA VAL A 184 20.49 8.19 -7.67
C VAL A 184 19.46 7.07 -7.78
N VAL A 185 19.93 5.82 -7.72
CA VAL A 185 19.12 4.61 -7.54
C VAL A 185 19.34 4.10 -6.12
N ILE A 186 18.26 4.07 -5.34
CA ILE A 186 18.24 3.67 -3.94
C ILE A 186 17.89 2.17 -3.88
N LEU A 187 18.79 1.37 -3.31
CA LEU A 187 18.67 -0.08 -3.17
C LEU A 187 18.56 -0.43 -1.69
N LEU A 188 17.41 -0.92 -1.25
CA LEU A 188 17.19 -1.27 0.16
C LEU A 188 17.05 -2.79 0.31
N ASP A 189 17.88 -3.41 1.14
CA ASP A 189 17.86 -4.85 1.38
C ASP A 189 17.09 -5.15 2.67
N GLU A 190 15.95 -5.83 2.54
CA GLU A 190 14.99 -6.10 3.62
C GLU A 190 14.83 -4.94 4.61
N PRO A 191 14.51 -3.73 4.14
CA PRO A 191 14.42 -2.59 5.03
C PRO A 191 13.30 -2.80 6.05
N ALA A 192 13.44 -2.15 7.20
CA ALA A 192 12.44 -2.15 8.25
C ALA A 192 12.10 -3.55 8.84
N LEU A 193 12.98 -4.54 8.70
CA LEU A 193 12.77 -5.90 9.24
C LEU A 193 12.48 -5.91 10.76
N THR A 194 13.10 -4.99 11.52
CA THR A 194 12.91 -4.85 12.97
C THR A 194 11.68 -4.04 13.36
N LEU A 195 10.98 -3.44 12.38
CA LEU A 195 9.79 -2.62 12.61
C LEU A 195 8.55 -3.50 12.73
N HIS A 196 7.63 -3.10 13.61
CA HIS A 196 6.28 -3.68 13.62
C HIS A 196 5.47 -3.21 12.40
N ALA A 197 4.41 -3.93 12.06
CA ALA A 197 3.57 -3.70 10.88
C ALA A 197 3.18 -2.22 10.64
N LYS A 198 2.76 -1.51 11.69
CA LYS A 198 2.42 -0.08 11.60
C LYS A 198 3.62 0.78 11.20
N ALA A 199 4.78 0.53 11.81
CA ALA A 199 6.01 1.25 11.51
C ALA A 199 6.58 0.89 10.12
N GLN A 200 6.35 -0.32 9.62
CA GLN A 200 6.66 -0.69 8.23
C GLN A 200 5.80 0.09 7.22
N ARG A 201 4.52 0.31 7.51
CA ARG A 201 3.64 1.17 6.69
C ARG A 201 4.06 2.65 6.72
N ASP A 202 4.43 3.14 7.89
CA ASP A 202 5.03 4.47 8.06
C ASP A 202 6.30 4.63 7.20
N PHE A 203 7.10 3.57 7.13
CA PHE A 203 8.28 3.52 6.27
C PHE A 203 7.95 3.45 4.77
N LEU A 204 6.90 2.74 4.35
CA LEU A 204 6.41 2.81 2.97
C LEU A 204 5.93 4.23 2.59
N ARG A 205 5.26 4.94 3.52
CA ARG A 205 4.91 6.35 3.32
C ARG A 205 6.15 7.20 3.10
N PHE A 206 7.18 7.01 3.93
CA PHE A 206 8.47 7.68 3.77
C PHE A 206 9.12 7.41 2.40
N ILE A 207 9.12 6.15 1.95
CA ILE A 207 9.62 5.78 0.62
C ILE A 207 8.88 6.56 -0.47
N ASN A 208 7.55 6.54 -0.46
CA ASN A 208 6.73 7.13 -1.51
C ASN A 208 6.78 8.66 -1.52
N GLU A 209 6.77 9.30 -0.34
CA GLU A 209 6.66 10.76 -0.22
C GLU A 209 8.00 11.47 -0.27
N ARG A 210 9.11 10.82 0.09
CA ARG A 210 10.42 11.47 0.23
C ARG A 210 11.54 10.83 -0.59
N LEU A 211 11.62 9.50 -0.67
CA LEU A 211 12.69 8.84 -1.44
C LEU A 211 12.39 8.82 -2.94
N ALA A 212 11.19 8.35 -3.31
CA ALA A 212 10.80 8.19 -4.70
C ALA A 212 10.81 9.49 -5.53
N PRO A 213 10.55 10.69 -4.95
CA PRO A 213 10.74 11.95 -5.66
C PRO A 213 12.20 12.29 -5.98
N VAL A 214 13.16 11.83 -5.16
CA VAL A 214 14.60 12.10 -5.32
C VAL A 214 15.23 11.10 -6.30
N GLY A 215 14.83 9.83 -6.24
CA GLY A 215 15.44 8.79 -7.06
C GLY A 215 14.64 7.50 -7.12
N GLN A 216 15.05 6.60 -8.03
CA GLN A 216 14.38 5.31 -8.16
C GLN A 216 14.68 4.43 -6.95
N VAL A 217 13.65 3.95 -6.26
CA VAL A 217 13.79 3.04 -5.12
C VAL A 217 13.50 1.62 -5.54
N LEU A 218 14.41 0.70 -5.24
CA LEU A 218 14.22 -0.75 -5.34
C LEU A 218 14.48 -1.36 -3.97
N TYR A 219 13.59 -2.23 -3.51
CA TYR A 219 13.80 -2.94 -2.25
C TYR A 219 13.37 -4.39 -2.31
N THR A 220 14.02 -5.21 -1.50
CA THR A 220 13.65 -6.62 -1.26
C THR A 220 12.83 -6.70 0.02
N THR A 221 11.87 -7.63 0.10
CA THR A 221 11.15 -7.86 1.36
C THR A 221 10.50 -9.23 1.40
N HIS A 222 10.49 -9.85 2.58
CA HIS A 222 9.59 -10.94 2.92
C HIS A 222 8.37 -10.48 3.72
N SER A 223 8.30 -9.20 4.12
CA SER A 223 7.20 -8.69 4.92
C SER A 223 5.98 -8.38 4.06
N PRO A 224 4.80 -8.94 4.37
CA PRO A 224 3.56 -8.57 3.68
C PRO A 224 3.15 -7.12 3.95
N PHE A 225 3.60 -6.50 5.04
CA PHE A 225 3.27 -5.10 5.35
C PHE A 225 4.13 -4.10 4.58
N MET A 226 5.16 -4.59 3.89
CA MET A 226 6.03 -3.84 2.98
C MET A 226 5.63 -4.06 1.52
N VAL A 227 4.54 -4.78 1.25
CA VAL A 227 3.98 -4.98 -0.08
C VAL A 227 2.82 -4.00 -0.28
N GLU A 228 2.92 -3.15 -1.29
CA GLU A 228 1.87 -2.20 -1.68
C GLU A 228 1.27 -2.56 -3.06
N GLN A 229 1.04 -1.56 -3.92
CA GLN A 229 0.62 -1.67 -5.31
C GLN A 229 1.20 -2.91 -6.02
N ILE A 230 0.35 -3.91 -6.28
CA ILE A 230 0.73 -5.23 -6.81
C ILE A 230 1.48 -5.10 -8.14
N GLU A 231 1.13 -4.09 -8.95
CA GLU A 231 1.78 -3.78 -10.23
C GLU A 231 3.27 -3.41 -10.09
N ARG A 232 3.70 -2.92 -8.91
CA ARG A 232 5.09 -2.60 -8.59
C ARG A 232 5.88 -3.82 -8.12
N VAL A 233 5.19 -4.90 -7.73
CA VAL A 233 5.83 -6.08 -7.17
C VAL A 233 6.51 -6.90 -8.27
N ARG A 234 7.70 -7.39 -7.96
CA ARG A 234 8.40 -8.40 -8.76
C ARG A 234 8.68 -9.58 -7.85
N VAL A 235 8.16 -10.75 -8.22
CA VAL A 235 8.37 -11.95 -7.41
C VAL A 235 9.61 -12.67 -7.91
N VAL A 236 10.50 -13.02 -6.98
CA VAL A 236 11.72 -13.76 -7.26
C VAL A 236 11.53 -15.18 -6.72
N GLU A 237 11.63 -16.17 -7.59
CA GLU A 237 11.51 -17.59 -7.24
C GLU A 237 12.77 -18.35 -7.64
N ASP A 238 13.22 -19.28 -6.81
CA ASP A 238 14.20 -20.29 -7.23
C ASP A 238 13.47 -21.46 -7.88
N ARG A 239 13.77 -21.74 -9.16
CA ARG A 239 13.17 -22.85 -9.92
C ARG A 239 14.08 -24.08 -9.98
N GLY A 240 15.04 -24.19 -9.06
CA GLY A 240 15.96 -25.32 -8.94
C GLY A 240 17.18 -25.22 -9.85
N ASP A 241 18.12 -26.14 -9.69
CA ASP A 241 19.48 -26.05 -10.24
C ASP A 241 19.56 -25.89 -11.78
N ASP A 242 18.58 -26.42 -12.52
CA ASP A 242 18.57 -26.38 -13.98
C ASP A 242 18.13 -25.01 -14.55
N VAL A 243 17.35 -24.24 -13.79
CA VAL A 243 16.74 -22.96 -14.23
C VAL A 243 17.30 -21.77 -13.44
N GLY A 244 17.59 -21.98 -12.16
CA GLY A 244 18.03 -20.94 -11.23
C GLY A 244 16.90 -19.98 -10.83
N SER A 245 17.27 -18.79 -10.37
CA SER A 245 16.32 -17.77 -9.93
C SER A 245 15.64 -17.06 -11.11
N VAL A 246 14.31 -16.98 -11.06
CA VAL A 246 13.48 -16.31 -12.06
C VAL A 246 12.73 -15.17 -11.42
N THR A 247 12.64 -14.04 -12.13
CA THR A 247 11.84 -12.89 -11.71
C THR A 247 10.58 -12.79 -12.56
N SER A 248 9.40 -12.73 -11.93
CA SER A 248 8.11 -12.53 -12.60
C SER A 248 7.50 -11.19 -12.23
N SER A 249 6.91 -10.51 -13.21
CA SER A 249 6.03 -9.35 -12.99
C SER A 249 4.58 -9.73 -12.76
N ASP A 250 4.20 -10.97 -13.06
CA ASP A 250 2.83 -11.46 -12.90
C ASP A 250 2.70 -12.10 -11.51
N ALA A 251 2.45 -11.25 -10.52
CA ALA A 251 2.35 -11.61 -9.11
C ALA A 251 1.25 -12.64 -8.80
N LEU A 252 0.30 -12.86 -9.73
CA LEU A 252 -0.83 -13.77 -9.58
C LEU A 252 -0.59 -15.18 -10.16
N GLU A 253 0.46 -15.39 -10.98
CA GLU A 253 0.78 -16.68 -11.62
C GLU A 253 1.89 -17.48 -10.89
N VAL A 254 2.21 -17.07 -9.67
CA VAL A 254 3.38 -17.52 -8.90
C VAL A 254 3.00 -18.72 -8.00
N GLY A 255 3.96 -19.60 -7.65
CA GLY A 255 3.73 -20.76 -6.78
C GLY A 255 3.24 -20.38 -5.36
N GLU A 256 2.60 -21.32 -4.65
CA GLU A 256 1.91 -21.09 -3.35
C GLU A 256 2.78 -20.37 -2.29
N ASP A 257 4.05 -20.75 -2.14
CA ASP A 257 4.95 -20.18 -1.13
C ASP A 257 5.36 -18.73 -1.42
N SER A 258 5.55 -18.40 -2.70
CA SER A 258 5.95 -17.07 -3.18
C SER A 258 4.76 -16.11 -3.29
N ALA A 259 3.53 -16.65 -3.36
CA ALA A 259 2.30 -15.88 -3.29
C ALA A 259 1.91 -15.48 -1.85
N PHE A 260 2.46 -16.14 -0.82
CA PHE A 260 2.06 -15.92 0.57
C PHE A 260 2.20 -14.46 1.05
N PRO A 261 3.32 -13.73 0.79
CA PRO A 261 3.42 -12.32 1.18
C PRO A 261 2.37 -11.43 0.50
N LEU A 262 2.05 -11.72 -0.77
CA LEU A 262 1.00 -11.02 -1.52
C LEU A 262 -0.39 -11.34 -0.97
N GLN A 263 -0.68 -12.61 -0.70
CA GLN A 263 -1.94 -13.05 -0.09
C GLN A 263 -2.13 -12.49 1.31
N ALA A 264 -1.08 -12.43 2.12
CA ALA A 264 -1.11 -11.85 3.46
C ALA A 264 -1.23 -10.32 3.41
N ALA A 265 -0.60 -9.64 2.45
CA ALA A 265 -0.75 -8.21 2.21
C ALA A 265 -2.19 -7.87 1.81
N LEU A 266 -2.74 -8.60 0.82
CA LEU A 266 -4.13 -8.49 0.39
C LEU A 266 -5.10 -8.84 1.53
N GLY A 267 -4.87 -9.93 2.24
CA GLY A 267 -5.71 -10.34 3.38
C GLY A 267 -5.69 -9.33 4.52
N TYR A 268 -4.52 -8.73 4.80
CA TYR A 268 -4.40 -7.69 5.81
C TYR A 268 -5.04 -6.38 5.35
N ASP A 269 -4.83 -5.94 4.11
CA ASP A 269 -5.47 -4.74 3.56
C ASP A 269 -6.99 -4.89 3.51
N LEU A 270 -7.49 -6.04 3.05
CA LEU A 270 -8.89 -6.41 3.15
C LEU A 270 -9.36 -6.34 4.61
N SER A 271 -8.64 -6.93 5.57
CA SER A 271 -9.02 -6.89 6.98
C SER A 271 -9.06 -5.46 7.54
N GLN A 272 -8.06 -4.62 7.26
CA GLN A 272 -8.01 -3.24 7.75
C GLN A 272 -9.16 -2.42 7.15
N ASN A 273 -9.40 -2.55 5.84
CA ASN A 273 -10.47 -1.83 5.16
C ASN A 273 -11.86 -2.33 5.55
N LEU A 274 -12.00 -3.63 5.84
CA LEU A 274 -13.20 -4.22 6.44
C LEU A 274 -13.48 -3.60 7.83
N PHE A 275 -12.45 -3.40 8.67
CA PHE A 275 -12.58 -2.90 10.04
C PHE A 275 -12.61 -1.37 10.18
N ILE A 276 -12.13 -0.61 9.19
CA ILE A 276 -12.09 0.87 9.20
C ILE A 276 -13.26 1.48 8.41
N GLY A 277 -13.79 0.77 7.41
CA GLY A 277 -14.96 1.23 6.65
C GLY A 277 -16.21 1.36 7.53
N GLU A 278 -16.76 2.57 7.67
CA GLU A 278 -17.98 2.81 8.45
C GLU A 278 -19.24 2.21 7.82
N ARG A 279 -19.20 1.81 6.53
CA ARG A 279 -20.34 1.31 5.75
C ARG A 279 -19.95 0.11 4.86
N ASN A 280 -20.20 -1.10 5.34
CA ASN A 280 -19.92 -2.33 4.57
C ASN A 280 -21.23 -2.93 4.04
N LEU A 281 -21.33 -3.15 2.72
CA LEU A 281 -22.42 -3.87 2.08
C LEU A 281 -21.93 -5.27 1.70
N LEU A 282 -22.40 -6.28 2.41
CA LEU A 282 -22.10 -7.69 2.11
C LEU A 282 -23.11 -8.20 1.07
N VAL A 283 -22.61 -8.73 -0.04
CA VAL A 283 -23.37 -9.33 -1.14
C VAL A 283 -23.00 -10.80 -1.29
N GLU A 284 -23.79 -11.60 -2.00
CA GLU A 284 -23.55 -13.04 -2.10
C GLU A 284 -22.37 -13.35 -3.02
N GLY A 285 -22.36 -12.75 -4.21
CA GLY A 285 -21.43 -13.09 -5.29
C GLY A 285 -20.68 -11.90 -5.89
N PRO A 286 -19.63 -12.17 -6.68
CA PRO A 286 -18.92 -11.15 -7.44
C PRO A 286 -19.78 -10.52 -8.56
N SER A 287 -20.79 -11.24 -9.08
CA SER A 287 -21.79 -10.71 -10.02
C SER A 287 -22.55 -9.55 -9.41
N ASP A 288 -22.99 -9.68 -8.16
CA ASP A 288 -23.79 -8.66 -7.46
C ASP A 288 -23.00 -7.37 -7.31
N LEU A 289 -21.73 -7.49 -6.92
CA LEU A 289 -20.80 -6.38 -6.83
C LEU A 289 -20.66 -5.68 -8.18
N ALA A 290 -20.45 -6.44 -9.25
CA ALA A 290 -20.28 -5.90 -10.60
C ALA A 290 -21.52 -5.11 -11.04
N TYR A 291 -22.72 -5.67 -10.90
CA TYR A 291 -23.96 -4.98 -11.27
C TYR A 291 -24.18 -3.72 -10.43
N LEU A 292 -24.05 -3.82 -9.11
CA LEU A 292 -24.26 -2.68 -8.21
C LEU A 292 -23.26 -1.56 -8.50
N ASP A 293 -21.98 -1.85 -8.71
CA ASP A 293 -20.96 -0.84 -8.96
C ASP A 293 -21.19 -0.11 -10.29
N VAL A 294 -21.28 -0.85 -11.40
CA VAL A 294 -21.35 -0.27 -12.74
C VAL A 294 -22.66 0.50 -12.93
N ILE A 295 -23.80 -0.06 -12.47
CA ILE A 295 -25.11 0.58 -12.62
C ILE A 295 -25.24 1.77 -11.67
N SER A 296 -24.73 1.68 -10.43
CA SER A 296 -24.78 2.82 -9.49
C SER A 296 -23.96 4.00 -9.99
N ARG A 297 -22.77 3.77 -10.57
CA ARG A 297 -21.98 4.84 -11.20
C ARG A 297 -22.77 5.52 -12.31
N HIS A 298 -23.38 4.75 -13.20
CA HIS A 298 -24.19 5.30 -14.28
C HIS A 298 -25.42 6.07 -13.77
N LEU A 299 -26.12 5.57 -12.75
CA LEU A 299 -27.24 6.28 -12.13
C LEU A 299 -26.79 7.63 -11.55
N ARG A 300 -25.64 7.67 -10.85
CA ARG A 300 -25.07 8.92 -10.32
C ARG A 300 -24.70 9.91 -11.43
N ASP A 301 -24.12 9.44 -12.53
CA ASP A 301 -23.81 10.28 -13.69
C ASP A 301 -25.06 10.94 -14.29
N LEU A 302 -26.22 10.28 -14.19
CA LEU A 302 -27.52 10.80 -14.60
C LEU A 302 -28.20 11.69 -13.53
N GLY A 303 -27.54 11.94 -12.40
CA GLY A 303 -28.12 12.65 -11.25
C GLY A 303 -29.22 11.88 -10.52
N ARG A 304 -29.29 10.56 -10.73
CA ARG A 304 -30.20 9.63 -10.04
C ARG A 304 -29.51 8.99 -8.85
N GLU A 305 -30.27 8.28 -8.03
CA GLU A 305 -29.72 7.67 -6.82
C GLU A 305 -29.12 6.28 -7.10
N GLY A 306 -27.80 6.16 -6.96
CA GLY A 306 -27.07 4.90 -6.91
C GLY A 306 -26.64 4.54 -5.48
N VAL A 307 -26.05 3.36 -5.28
CA VAL A 307 -25.45 2.99 -3.99
C VAL A 307 -24.40 4.04 -3.62
N ASP A 308 -24.53 4.68 -2.46
CA ASP A 308 -23.65 5.77 -2.03
C ASP A 308 -22.18 5.35 -2.05
N GLU A 309 -21.28 6.22 -2.53
CA GLU A 309 -19.86 5.92 -2.72
C GLU A 309 -19.11 5.58 -1.43
N ARG A 310 -19.70 5.93 -0.28
CA ARG A 310 -19.18 5.56 1.04
C ARG A 310 -19.39 4.08 1.36
N TRP A 311 -20.27 3.37 0.65
CA TRP A 311 -20.45 1.92 0.79
C TRP A 311 -19.28 1.16 0.18
N ARG A 312 -18.75 0.20 0.94
CA ARG A 312 -17.81 -0.79 0.43
C ARG A 312 -18.56 -2.10 0.21
N ILE A 313 -18.64 -2.52 -1.06
CA ILE A 313 -19.33 -3.75 -1.45
C ILE A 313 -18.35 -4.93 -1.31
N LEU A 314 -18.78 -6.00 -0.63
CA LEU A 314 -17.96 -7.15 -0.25
C LEU A 314 -18.67 -8.44 -0.67
N PRO A 315 -18.10 -9.25 -1.57
CA PRO A 315 -18.69 -10.54 -1.93
C PRO A 315 -18.38 -11.60 -0.85
N ALA A 316 -19.40 -12.33 -0.40
CA ALA A 316 -19.26 -13.38 0.63
C ALA A 316 -18.82 -14.75 0.05
N GLY A 317 -18.83 -14.90 -1.27
CA GLY A 317 -18.55 -16.20 -1.93
C GLY A 317 -19.71 -17.19 -1.78
N GLY A 318 -20.95 -16.69 -1.78
CA GLY A 318 -22.21 -17.44 -1.72
C GLY A 318 -23.00 -17.25 -0.42
N ALA A 319 -24.33 -17.42 -0.50
CA ALA A 319 -25.27 -17.29 0.62
C ALA A 319 -24.87 -18.08 1.88
N SER A 320 -24.22 -19.24 1.72
CA SER A 320 -23.83 -20.10 2.85
C SER A 320 -22.75 -19.49 3.74
N ASN A 321 -21.95 -18.57 3.20
CA ASN A 321 -20.83 -17.93 3.91
C ASN A 321 -21.24 -16.61 4.58
N VAL A 322 -22.35 -16.02 4.14
CA VAL A 322 -22.88 -14.76 4.69
C VAL A 322 -23.06 -14.81 6.22
N PRO A 323 -23.64 -15.86 6.84
CA PRO A 323 -23.75 -15.95 8.30
C PRO A 323 -22.41 -15.93 9.04
N ALA A 324 -21.37 -16.52 8.44
CA ALA A 324 -20.03 -16.55 9.02
C ALA A 324 -19.39 -15.16 8.99
N PHE A 325 -19.49 -14.45 7.86
CA PHE A 325 -19.05 -13.06 7.74
C PHE A 325 -19.77 -12.14 8.73
N VAL A 326 -21.09 -12.25 8.82
CA VAL A 326 -21.90 -11.48 9.78
C VAL A 326 -21.47 -11.77 11.23
N SER A 327 -21.15 -13.02 11.56
CA SER A 327 -20.72 -13.39 12.91
C SER A 327 -19.32 -12.89 13.26
N LEU A 328 -18.41 -12.87 12.28
CA LEU A 328 -17.04 -12.37 12.46
C LEU A 328 -16.97 -10.84 12.52
N LEU A 329 -17.78 -10.16 11.71
CA LEU A 329 -17.66 -8.72 11.47
C LEU A 329 -18.75 -7.90 12.15
N GLY A 330 -19.96 -8.44 12.31
CA GLY A 330 -21.16 -7.70 12.69
C GLY A 330 -21.15 -7.04 14.07
N GLN A 331 -20.24 -7.43 14.97
CA GLN A 331 -20.04 -6.77 16.27
C GLN A 331 -19.04 -5.61 16.23
N LYS A 332 -18.15 -5.60 15.23
CA LYS A 332 -17.03 -4.65 15.14
C LYS A 332 -17.25 -3.58 14.08
N VAL A 333 -18.07 -3.88 13.07
CA VAL A 333 -18.29 -2.99 11.92
C VAL A 333 -19.77 -2.88 11.58
N SER A 334 -20.16 -1.75 10.97
CA SER A 334 -21.50 -1.57 10.45
C SER A 334 -21.64 -2.33 9.13
N VAL A 335 -22.36 -3.45 9.17
CA VAL A 335 -22.63 -4.28 7.99
C VAL A 335 -24.11 -4.19 7.62
N THR A 336 -24.38 -3.90 6.36
CA THR A 336 -25.66 -4.15 5.69
C THR A 336 -25.49 -5.38 4.81
N VAL A 337 -26.47 -6.26 4.81
CA VAL A 337 -26.44 -7.48 4.01
C VAL A 337 -27.50 -7.38 2.93
N LEU A 338 -27.10 -7.55 1.67
CA LEU A 338 -28.01 -7.77 0.55
C LEU A 338 -28.16 -9.28 0.35
N LEU A 339 -29.40 -9.75 0.32
CA LEU A 339 -29.73 -11.17 0.12
C LEU A 339 -30.71 -11.36 -1.03
N ASP A 340 -30.54 -12.47 -1.74
CA ASP A 340 -31.55 -12.99 -2.64
C ASP A 340 -32.80 -13.38 -1.84
N SER A 341 -33.97 -13.14 -2.41
CA SER A 341 -35.24 -13.43 -1.76
C SER A 341 -35.58 -14.91 -1.88
N GLY A 342 -35.90 -15.52 -0.74
CA GLY A 342 -36.40 -16.88 -0.67
C GLY A 342 -35.38 -17.99 -0.90
N THR A 343 -34.10 -17.73 -0.58
CA THR A 343 -33.08 -18.76 -0.38
C THR A 343 -33.26 -19.46 0.97
N GLU A 344 -32.97 -20.76 1.06
CA GLU A 344 -32.93 -21.50 2.35
C GLU A 344 -31.89 -20.91 3.34
N GLY A 345 -30.96 -20.08 2.84
CA GLY A 345 -29.95 -19.37 3.61
C GLY A 345 -30.47 -18.15 4.39
N GLY A 346 -31.57 -17.52 3.94
CA GLY A 346 -32.10 -16.29 4.56
C GLY A 346 -32.40 -16.45 6.06
N GLY A 347 -32.99 -17.57 6.47
CA GLY A 347 -33.26 -17.85 7.89
C GLY A 347 -32.00 -18.01 8.75
N LYS A 348 -30.90 -18.54 8.17
CA LYS A 348 -29.61 -18.64 8.88
C LYS A 348 -28.93 -17.28 9.00
N VAL A 349 -29.05 -16.43 7.99
CA VAL A 349 -28.53 -15.06 8.02
C VAL A 349 -29.31 -14.21 9.02
N GLU A 350 -30.63 -14.25 9.02
CA GLU A 350 -31.47 -13.58 10.03
C GLU A 350 -31.13 -14.05 11.46
N ALA A 351 -30.92 -15.35 11.65
CA ALA A 351 -30.49 -15.90 12.93
C ALA A 351 -29.12 -15.37 13.36
N ALA A 352 -28.14 -15.30 12.44
CA ALA A 352 -26.82 -14.75 12.72
C ALA A 352 -26.87 -13.24 13.03
N ILE A 353 -27.72 -12.48 12.33
CA ILE A 353 -27.93 -11.05 12.54
C ILE A 353 -28.55 -10.81 13.92
N LYS A 354 -29.58 -11.60 14.28
CA LYS A 354 -30.21 -11.55 15.61
C LYS A 354 -29.23 -11.93 16.72
N ALA A 355 -28.42 -12.98 16.52
CA ALA A 355 -27.42 -13.42 17.48
C ALA A 355 -26.32 -12.36 17.72
N ASN A 356 -25.96 -11.61 16.68
CA ASN A 356 -24.95 -10.55 16.75
C ASN A 356 -25.53 -9.16 17.07
N LYS A 357 -26.82 -9.07 17.45
CA LYS A 357 -27.52 -7.82 17.82
C LYS A 357 -27.47 -6.73 16.75
N ILE A 358 -27.38 -7.12 15.47
CA ILE A 358 -27.44 -6.19 14.35
C ILE A 358 -28.91 -5.78 14.17
N ALA A 359 -29.17 -4.48 14.02
CA ALA A 359 -30.52 -3.97 13.83
C ALA A 359 -31.14 -4.55 12.54
N GLY A 360 -32.37 -5.08 12.61
CA GLY A 360 -33.04 -5.71 11.47
C GLY A 360 -33.21 -4.81 10.24
N LYS A 361 -33.13 -3.48 10.42
CA LYS A 361 -33.10 -2.49 9.32
C LYS A 361 -31.85 -2.57 8.44
N ARG A 362 -30.86 -3.40 8.77
CA ARG A 362 -29.61 -3.59 8.00
C ARG A 362 -29.62 -4.84 7.12
N VAL A 363 -30.77 -5.48 6.95
CA VAL A 363 -30.98 -6.54 5.97
C VAL A 363 -31.82 -5.98 4.84
N VAL A 364 -31.27 -6.01 3.63
CA VAL A 364 -31.98 -5.63 2.42
C VAL A 364 -32.16 -6.89 1.59
N PHE A 365 -33.41 -7.16 1.19
CA PHE A 365 -33.72 -8.25 0.29
C PHE A 365 -33.92 -7.70 -1.11
N VAL A 366 -33.39 -8.36 -2.14
CA VAL A 366 -33.60 -7.96 -3.54
C VAL A 366 -35.09 -7.85 -3.87
N GLY A 367 -35.90 -8.80 -3.39
CA GLY A 367 -37.34 -8.87 -3.61
C GLY A 367 -38.15 -7.75 -2.96
N SER A 368 -37.53 -6.95 -2.08
CA SER A 368 -38.16 -5.73 -1.53
C SER A 368 -38.49 -4.70 -2.61
N VAL A 369 -37.84 -4.78 -3.78
CA VAL A 369 -38.08 -3.89 -4.93
C VAL A 369 -39.13 -4.47 -5.89
N LEU A 370 -39.13 -5.79 -6.07
CA LEU A 370 -39.91 -6.46 -7.11
C LEU A 370 -41.28 -6.96 -6.64
N ASP A 371 -41.58 -6.86 -5.34
CA ASP A 371 -42.79 -7.43 -4.69
C ASP A 371 -42.96 -8.94 -4.99
N GLN A 372 -41.83 -9.64 -5.13
CA GLN A 372 -41.74 -11.06 -5.46
C GLN A 372 -41.27 -11.86 -4.25
N LYS A 373 -41.79 -13.09 -4.11
CA LYS A 373 -41.43 -13.98 -2.99
C LYS A 373 -40.02 -14.55 -3.13
N HIS A 374 -39.57 -14.77 -4.36
CA HIS A 374 -38.24 -15.28 -4.67
C HIS A 374 -37.63 -14.44 -5.79
N SER A 375 -36.42 -13.92 -5.59
CA SER A 375 -35.75 -13.06 -6.58
C SER A 375 -34.25 -12.98 -6.32
N ASP A 376 -33.46 -13.06 -7.37
CA ASP A 376 -32.02 -12.83 -7.38
C ASP A 376 -31.71 -11.42 -7.92
N ILE A 377 -30.47 -10.95 -7.78
CA ILE A 377 -30.10 -9.61 -8.30
C ILE A 377 -30.34 -9.48 -9.82
N GLU A 378 -30.23 -10.58 -10.57
CA GLU A 378 -30.53 -10.66 -11.99
C GLU A 378 -31.99 -10.32 -12.32
N ASP A 379 -32.91 -10.51 -11.37
CA ASP A 379 -34.33 -10.23 -11.57
C ASP A 379 -34.66 -8.73 -11.53
N LEU A 380 -33.71 -7.89 -11.11
CA LEU A 380 -33.82 -6.43 -11.26
C LEU A 380 -33.74 -6.00 -12.73
N PHE A 381 -33.15 -6.82 -13.59
CA PHE A 381 -33.14 -6.59 -15.03
C PHE A 381 -34.49 -6.96 -15.65
N THR A 382 -34.87 -6.27 -16.71
CA THR A 382 -35.93 -6.80 -17.56
C THR A 382 -35.41 -8.04 -18.28
N ALA A 383 -36.31 -8.99 -18.59
CA ALA A 383 -35.93 -10.20 -19.31
C ALA A 383 -35.17 -9.90 -20.62
N GLY A 384 -35.53 -8.82 -21.33
CA GLY A 384 -34.83 -8.41 -22.55
C GLY A 384 -33.40 -7.91 -22.30
N ASP A 385 -33.22 -7.07 -21.28
CA ASP A 385 -31.92 -6.51 -20.93
C ASP A 385 -30.94 -7.60 -20.47
N TYR A 386 -31.38 -8.46 -19.54
CA TYR A 386 -30.55 -9.55 -19.04
C TYR A 386 -30.21 -10.56 -20.14
N LEU A 387 -31.18 -10.91 -20.98
CA LEU A 387 -30.96 -11.83 -22.10
C LEU A 387 -29.98 -11.29 -23.13
N GLY A 388 -29.91 -9.96 -23.30
CA GLY A 388 -28.89 -9.31 -24.12
C GLY A 388 -27.48 -9.58 -23.60
N LEU A 389 -27.25 -9.39 -22.30
CA LEU A 389 -25.98 -9.68 -21.64
C LEU A 389 -25.65 -11.17 -21.67
N TYR A 390 -26.63 -12.03 -21.37
CA TYR A 390 -26.50 -13.48 -21.40
C TYR A 390 -26.10 -14.00 -22.78
N ASN A 391 -26.81 -13.55 -23.83
CA ASN A 391 -26.52 -13.97 -25.20
C ASN A 391 -25.11 -13.57 -25.64
N GLU A 392 -24.65 -12.38 -25.26
CA GLU A 392 -23.28 -11.93 -25.54
C GLU A 392 -22.24 -12.75 -24.77
N ALA A 393 -22.47 -12.97 -23.47
CA ALA A 393 -21.57 -13.71 -22.59
C ALA A 393 -21.36 -15.19 -23.00
N PHE A 394 -22.41 -15.83 -23.52
CA PHE A 394 -22.39 -17.26 -23.87
C PHE A 394 -22.41 -17.52 -25.38
N GLY A 395 -22.38 -16.49 -26.22
CA GLY A 395 -22.47 -16.63 -27.68
C GLY A 395 -23.81 -17.22 -28.15
N LYS A 396 -24.90 -16.97 -27.40
CA LYS A 396 -26.24 -17.50 -27.64
C LYS A 396 -27.12 -16.49 -28.39
N LYS A 397 -28.33 -16.91 -28.78
CA LYS A 397 -29.31 -16.08 -29.51
C LYS A 397 -30.75 -16.32 -29.05
N HIS A 398 -30.94 -16.54 -27.76
CA HIS A 398 -32.27 -16.71 -27.17
C HIS A 398 -33.09 -15.43 -27.29
N LYS A 399 -34.40 -15.58 -27.42
CA LYS A 399 -35.38 -14.50 -27.38
C LYS A 399 -36.20 -14.60 -26.10
N VAL A 400 -36.81 -13.50 -25.68
CA VAL A 400 -37.64 -13.46 -24.46
C VAL A 400 -38.78 -14.51 -24.51
N GLY A 401 -39.33 -14.78 -25.70
CA GLY A 401 -40.36 -15.81 -25.89
C GLY A 401 -39.86 -17.26 -25.80
N ASP A 402 -38.54 -17.48 -25.80
CA ASP A 402 -37.95 -18.81 -25.64
C ASP A 402 -37.82 -19.19 -24.14
N LEU A 403 -37.89 -18.20 -23.24
CA LEU A 403 -37.73 -18.40 -21.80
C LEU A 403 -38.94 -19.14 -21.21
N PRO A 404 -38.77 -20.36 -20.64
CA PRO A 404 -39.84 -21.12 -20.01
C PRO A 404 -40.57 -20.33 -18.93
N ASP A 405 -41.83 -20.67 -18.67
CA ASP A 405 -42.57 -20.12 -17.53
C ASP A 405 -42.05 -20.75 -16.24
N HIS A 406 -41.35 -19.95 -15.45
CA HIS A 406 -40.97 -20.25 -14.08
C HIS A 406 -41.43 -19.08 -13.20
N PRO A 407 -41.83 -19.30 -11.93
CA PRO A 407 -42.09 -18.19 -11.01
C PRO A 407 -40.85 -17.29 -10.94
N ASP A 408 -41.01 -16.10 -11.50
CA ASP A 408 -40.29 -14.83 -11.34
C ASP A 408 -38.75 -14.77 -11.51
N ARG A 409 -38.01 -15.89 -11.41
CA ARG A 409 -36.54 -15.92 -11.46
C ARG A 409 -35.98 -16.18 -12.85
N LEU A 410 -35.33 -15.18 -13.44
CA LEU A 410 -34.70 -15.21 -14.75
C LEU A 410 -33.64 -16.31 -14.88
N LEU A 411 -32.81 -16.49 -13.84
CA LEU A 411 -31.77 -17.51 -13.85
C LEU A 411 -32.33 -18.93 -13.98
N LEU A 412 -33.36 -19.27 -13.21
CA LEU A 412 -33.99 -20.61 -13.29
C LEU A 412 -34.65 -20.85 -14.66
N ARG A 413 -35.16 -19.80 -15.32
CA ARG A 413 -35.68 -19.89 -16.69
C ARG A 413 -34.57 -20.19 -17.69
N LEU A 414 -33.40 -19.58 -17.53
CA LEU A 414 -32.22 -19.83 -18.37
C LEU A 414 -31.60 -21.19 -18.10
N GLU A 415 -31.56 -21.62 -16.84
CA GLU A 415 -31.05 -22.94 -16.47
C GLU A 415 -31.91 -24.08 -17.03
N ALA A 416 -33.23 -23.87 -17.11
CA ALA A 416 -34.13 -24.80 -17.77
C ALA A 416 -33.86 -24.94 -19.29
N LEU A 417 -33.24 -23.93 -19.92
CA LEU A 417 -32.88 -23.95 -21.34
C LEU A 417 -31.49 -24.52 -21.61
N ASP A 418 -30.49 -24.05 -20.86
CA ASP A 418 -29.07 -24.27 -21.17
C ASP A 418 -28.33 -25.12 -20.11
N GLY A 419 -29.02 -25.55 -19.05
CA GLY A 419 -28.40 -26.19 -17.88
C GLY A 419 -27.75 -25.15 -16.95
N LYS A 420 -26.88 -25.60 -16.05
CA LYS A 420 -26.28 -24.72 -15.02
C LYS A 420 -25.64 -23.46 -15.64
N VAL A 421 -26.05 -22.29 -15.17
CA VAL A 421 -25.58 -20.99 -15.67
C VAL A 421 -24.46 -20.45 -14.77
N ASP A 422 -23.46 -19.83 -15.38
CA ASP A 422 -22.44 -19.06 -14.67
C ASP A 422 -22.87 -17.59 -14.55
N HIS A 423 -23.17 -17.14 -13.33
CA HIS A 423 -23.72 -15.81 -13.05
C HIS A 423 -22.68 -14.70 -13.29
N TRP A 424 -21.38 -15.01 -13.23
CA TRP A 424 -20.31 -14.03 -13.40
C TRP A 424 -20.19 -13.53 -14.83
N ARG A 425 -20.36 -14.40 -15.83
CA ARG A 425 -20.09 -14.07 -17.24
C ARG A 425 -20.96 -12.93 -17.78
N PRO A 426 -22.28 -12.85 -17.52
CA PRO A 426 -23.08 -11.69 -17.93
C PRO A 426 -22.65 -10.40 -17.21
N ALA A 427 -22.24 -10.48 -15.94
CA ALA A 427 -21.70 -9.34 -15.17
C ALA A 427 -20.37 -8.83 -15.74
N GLU A 428 -19.50 -9.75 -16.16
CA GLU A 428 -18.21 -9.45 -16.80
C GLU A 428 -18.39 -8.61 -18.08
N ILE A 429 -19.46 -8.83 -18.85
CA ILE A 429 -19.76 -8.02 -20.05
C ILE A 429 -19.96 -6.54 -19.69
N LEU A 430 -20.69 -6.26 -18.60
CA LEU A 430 -20.90 -4.88 -18.14
C LEU A 430 -19.63 -4.26 -17.55
N LEU A 431 -18.78 -5.05 -16.88
CA LEU A 431 -17.50 -4.56 -16.37
C LEU A 431 -16.53 -4.20 -17.49
N ARG A 432 -16.46 -5.02 -18.55
CA ARG A 432 -15.57 -4.80 -19.70
C ARG A 432 -16.03 -3.65 -20.59
N ASP A 433 -17.34 -3.44 -20.72
CA ASP A 433 -17.92 -2.33 -21.48
C ASP A 433 -19.03 -1.63 -20.69
N PRO A 434 -18.67 -0.72 -19.75
CA PRO A 434 -19.63 0.04 -18.94
C PRO A 434 -20.60 0.89 -19.76
N SER A 435 -20.26 1.23 -21.01
CA SER A 435 -21.13 2.02 -21.89
C SER A 435 -22.45 1.31 -22.21
N LYS A 436 -22.49 -0.02 -22.10
CA LYS A 436 -23.69 -0.84 -22.30
C LYS A 436 -24.78 -0.57 -21.27
N VAL A 437 -24.44 -0.06 -20.08
CA VAL A 437 -25.45 0.33 -19.09
C VAL A 437 -26.41 1.39 -19.64
N GLY A 438 -25.92 2.29 -20.52
CA GLY A 438 -26.76 3.28 -21.20
C GLY A 438 -27.78 2.69 -22.19
N LYS A 439 -27.70 1.39 -22.51
CA LYS A 439 -28.67 0.67 -23.36
C LYS A 439 -29.74 -0.06 -22.56
N LEU A 440 -29.59 -0.17 -21.24
CA LEU A 440 -30.56 -0.83 -20.38
C LEU A 440 -31.88 -0.05 -20.36
N SER A 441 -32.99 -0.76 -20.20
CA SER A 441 -34.30 -0.12 -20.09
C SER A 441 -34.42 0.78 -18.86
N GLN A 442 -35.31 1.77 -18.95
CA GLN A 442 -35.62 2.64 -17.79
C GLN A 442 -36.19 1.84 -16.61
N THR A 443 -36.89 0.73 -16.87
CA THR A 443 -37.40 -0.18 -15.84
C THR A 443 -36.25 -0.81 -15.04
N THR A 444 -35.24 -1.34 -15.73
CA THR A 444 -34.04 -1.89 -15.06
C THR A 444 -33.33 -0.83 -14.23
N LEU A 445 -33.08 0.35 -14.80
CA LEU A 445 -32.44 1.43 -14.06
C LEU A 445 -33.27 1.87 -12.83
N ALA A 446 -34.60 1.91 -12.94
CA ALA A 446 -35.48 2.23 -11.82
C ALA A 446 -35.47 1.16 -10.72
N ASN A 447 -35.39 -0.13 -11.07
CA ASN A 447 -35.27 -1.21 -10.11
C ASN A 447 -33.95 -1.12 -9.30
N PHE A 448 -32.83 -0.89 -9.98
CA PHE A 448 -31.54 -0.70 -9.32
C PHE A 448 -31.49 0.57 -8.46
N GLU A 449 -32.09 1.67 -8.91
CA GLU A 449 -32.22 2.89 -8.10
C GLU A 449 -33.08 2.66 -6.84
N ALA A 450 -34.18 1.92 -6.95
CA ALA A 450 -35.01 1.57 -5.80
C ALA A 450 -34.25 0.69 -4.79
N LEU A 451 -33.44 -0.27 -5.27
CA LEU A 451 -32.59 -1.07 -4.40
C LEU A 451 -31.53 -0.20 -3.70
N ALA A 452 -30.89 0.69 -4.45
CA ALA A 452 -29.90 1.63 -3.91
C ALA A 452 -30.48 2.50 -2.79
N ARG A 453 -31.72 2.99 -2.93
CA ARG A 453 -32.43 3.71 -1.85
C ARG A 453 -32.59 2.88 -0.60
N HIS A 454 -32.99 1.62 -0.73
CA HIS A 454 -33.13 0.72 0.42
C HIS A 454 -31.78 0.48 1.10
N ILE A 455 -30.71 0.27 0.34
CA ILE A 455 -29.34 0.13 0.85
C ILE A 455 -28.89 1.40 1.57
N ASN A 456 -29.01 2.57 0.94
CA ASN A 456 -28.57 3.84 1.52
C ASN A 456 -29.31 4.18 2.82
N ALA A 457 -30.59 3.81 2.93
CA ALA A 457 -31.41 4.05 4.12
C ALA A 457 -31.03 3.19 5.34
N THR A 458 -30.22 2.14 5.19
CA THR A 458 -29.80 1.29 6.32
C THR A 458 -28.71 1.93 7.19
N HIS A 459 -28.12 3.03 6.73
CA HIS A 459 -27.07 3.78 7.44
C HIS A 459 -27.49 5.24 7.61
N ILE A 460 -28.01 5.56 8.81
CA ILE A 460 -28.34 6.93 9.26
C ILE A 460 -27.26 7.39 10.24
#